data_AF-A0A819IHC0-F1
#
_entry.id   AF-A0A819IHC0-F1
#
_cell.length_a   1.000
_cell.length_b   1.000
_cell.length_c   1.000
_cell.angle_alpha   90.00
_cell.angle_beta   90.00
_cell.angle_gamma   90.00
#
_symmetry.space_group_name_H-M   'P 1'
#
loop_
_entity.id
_entity.type
_entity.pdbx_description
1 polymer ?
#
loop_
_entity_poly.entity_id
_entity_poly.type
_entity_poly.pdbx_seq_one_letter_code
_entity_poly.pdbx_strand_id
1 'polypeptide(L)'
;MDTSDRSMDYDKNFIKQQKEKKNHLASRVNKFQEIVNQIAHRGQEIKEQVLEEMKQLCHVIQTNGQQQDGTITIKFGDLFEIYANISDKLVGVLLKARKQGYLTFKGEMLLQHRDEDVPIQLVRLP
;
A
#
# COMPACT_ATOMS: atom_id res chain seq x y z
N MET A 1 -4.37 19.40 -69.81
CA MET A 1 -3.77 18.49 -68.81
C MET A 1 -3.85 19.20 -67.47
N ASP A 2 -4.75 18.74 -66.62
CA ASP A 2 -5.29 19.48 -65.48
C ASP A 2 -4.33 19.43 -64.28
N THR A 3 -3.62 20.52 -64.03
CA THR A 3 -2.67 20.66 -62.91
C THR A 3 -3.36 20.93 -61.57
N SER A 4 -4.68 21.18 -61.58
CA SER A 4 -5.46 21.53 -60.38
C SER A 4 -5.77 20.33 -59.47
N ASP A 5 -5.89 19.13 -60.05
CA ASP A 5 -6.30 17.90 -59.36
C ASP A 5 -5.22 17.34 -58.43
N ARG A 6 -3.94 17.41 -58.84
CA ARG A 6 -2.82 16.94 -58.00
C ARG A 6 -2.63 17.76 -56.73
N SER A 7 -2.85 19.07 -56.78
CA SER A 7 -2.67 19.96 -55.63
C SER A 7 -3.61 19.61 -54.48
N MET A 8 -4.86 19.23 -54.81
CA MET A 8 -5.86 18.84 -53.81
C MET A 8 -5.55 17.50 -53.15
N ASP A 9 -4.92 16.57 -53.87
CA ASP A 9 -4.54 15.27 -53.31
C ASP A 9 -3.35 15.35 -52.35
N TYR A 10 -2.38 16.25 -52.59
CA TYR A 10 -1.29 16.49 -51.63
C TYR A 10 -1.81 17.03 -50.29
N ASP A 11 -2.72 18.00 -50.30
CA ASP A 11 -3.31 18.56 -49.08
C ASP A 11 -4.13 17.53 -48.31
N LYS A 12 -4.93 16.70 -49.00
CA LYS A 12 -5.70 15.62 -48.37
C LYS A 12 -4.80 14.59 -47.69
N ASN A 13 -3.70 14.20 -48.34
CA ASN A 13 -2.75 13.24 -47.79
C ASN A 13 -1.98 13.81 -46.59
N PHE A 14 -1.59 15.09 -46.64
CA PHE A 14 -0.96 15.78 -45.51
C PHE A 14 -1.90 15.88 -44.30
N ILE A 15 -3.16 16.29 -44.52
CA ILE A 15 -4.19 16.37 -43.48
C ILE A 15 -4.46 14.99 -42.87
N LYS A 16 -4.55 13.94 -43.70
CA LYS A 16 -4.75 12.55 -43.24
C LYS A 16 -3.60 12.09 -42.35
N GLN A 17 -2.35 12.32 -42.76
CA GLN A 17 -1.17 11.92 -41.98
C GLN A 17 -1.09 12.67 -40.64
N GLN A 18 -1.43 13.97 -40.61
CA GLN A 18 -1.47 14.75 -39.37
C GLN A 18 -2.59 14.26 -38.43
N LYS A 19 -3.74 13.88 -38.97
CA LYS A 19 -4.87 13.30 -38.20
C LYS A 19 -4.49 11.95 -37.60
N GLU A 20 -3.81 11.08 -38.35
CA GLU A 20 -3.31 9.79 -37.86
C GLU A 20 -2.28 9.95 -36.74
N LYS A 21 -1.31 10.86 -36.88
CA LYS A 21 -0.34 11.18 -35.82
C LYS A 21 -1.03 11.71 -34.56
N LYS A 22 -2.02 12.60 -34.70
CA LYS A 22 -2.80 13.14 -33.58
C LYS A 22 -3.61 12.06 -32.87
N ASN A 23 -4.23 11.14 -33.62
CA ASN A 23 -4.95 10.00 -33.06
C ASN A 23 -4.02 9.03 -32.32
N HIS A 24 -2.85 8.74 -32.88
CA HIS A 24 -1.84 7.91 -32.22
C HIS A 24 -1.32 8.56 -30.94
N LEU A 25 -1.10 9.88 -30.95
CA LEU A 25 -0.70 10.59 -29.73
C LEU A 25 -1.79 10.57 -28.67
N ALA A 26 -3.06 10.78 -29.07
CA ALA A 26 -4.20 10.72 -28.17
C ALA A 26 -4.36 9.33 -27.53
N SER A 27 -4.15 8.25 -28.28
CA SER A 27 -4.22 6.89 -27.72
C SER A 27 -3.11 6.62 -26.70
N ARG A 28 -1.90 7.17 -26.92
CA ARG A 28 -0.80 7.09 -25.94
C ARG A 28 -1.12 7.86 -24.66
N VAL A 29 -1.70 9.05 -24.79
CA VAL A 29 -2.12 9.86 -23.64
C VAL A 29 -3.20 9.14 -22.83
N ASN A 30 -4.21 8.56 -23.50
CA ASN A 30 -5.26 7.80 -22.83
C ASN A 30 -4.70 6.57 -22.10
N LYS A 31 -3.83 5.80 -22.76
CA LYS A 31 -3.18 4.64 -22.14
C LYS A 31 -2.31 5.02 -20.94
N PHE A 32 -1.60 6.14 -21.01
CA PHE A 32 -0.84 6.66 -19.88
C PHE A 32 -1.75 7.06 -18.71
N GLN A 33 -2.86 7.73 -19.01
CA GLN A 33 -3.84 8.13 -18.00
C GLN A 33 -4.47 6.91 -17.30
N GLU A 34 -4.79 5.84 -18.03
CA GLU A 34 -5.29 4.58 -17.45
C GLU A 34 -4.27 3.97 -16.47
N ILE A 35 -2.99 3.93 -16.84
CA ILE A 35 -1.92 3.42 -15.97
C ILE A 35 -1.81 4.27 -14.69
N VAL A 36 -1.83 5.60 -14.82
CA VAL A 36 -1.79 6.51 -13.67
C VAL A 36 -2.96 6.26 -12.74
N ASN A 37 -4.18 6.10 -13.28
CA ASN A 37 -5.37 5.83 -12.49
C ASN A 37 -5.30 4.48 -11.75
N GLN A 38 -4.80 3.42 -12.41
CA GLN A 38 -4.60 2.12 -11.77
C GLN A 38 -3.59 2.18 -10.62
N ILE A 39 -2.49 2.91 -10.78
CA ILE A 39 -1.49 3.10 -9.73
C ILE A 39 -2.10 3.86 -8.54
N ALA A 40 -2.86 4.92 -8.81
CA ALA A 40 -3.52 5.69 -7.78
C ALA A 40 -4.52 4.85 -6.97
N HIS A 41 -5.35 4.04 -7.65
CA HIS A 41 -6.31 3.13 -7.02
C HIS A 41 -5.60 2.12 -6.12
N ARG A 42 -4.56 1.44 -6.63
CA ARG A 42 -3.75 0.51 -5.84
C ARG A 42 -3.12 1.18 -4.63
N GLY A 43 -2.66 2.42 -4.79
CA GLY A 43 -2.10 3.21 -3.70
C GLY A 43 -3.11 3.48 -2.57
N GLN A 44 -4.41 3.58 -2.88
CA GLN A 44 -5.48 3.72 -1.89
C GLN A 44 -5.80 2.37 -1.22
N GLU A 45 -6.00 1.31 -2.00
CA GLU A 45 -6.29 -0.03 -1.48
C GLU A 45 -5.20 -0.53 -0.52
N ILE A 46 -3.92 -0.29 -0.85
CA ILE A 46 -2.79 -0.66 0.01
C ILE A 46 -2.85 0.09 1.35
N LYS A 47 -3.24 1.37 1.35
CA LYS A 47 -3.35 2.15 2.59
C LYS A 47 -4.43 1.59 3.50
N GLU A 48 -5.57 1.23 2.95
CA GLU A 48 -6.69 0.62 3.70
C GLU A 48 -6.29 -0.74 4.25
N GLN A 49 -5.69 -1.61 3.43
CA GLN A 49 -5.21 -2.92 3.86
C GLN A 49 -4.22 -2.82 5.02
N VAL A 50 -3.25 -1.90 4.95
CA VAL A 50 -2.27 -1.71 6.03
C VAL A 50 -2.93 -1.21 7.32
N LEU A 51 -3.95 -0.35 7.23
CA LEU A 51 -4.69 0.07 8.41
C LEU A 51 -5.43 -1.10 9.05
N GLU A 52 -6.06 -1.95 8.24
CA GLU A 52 -6.77 -3.13 8.76
C GLU A 52 -5.82 -4.16 9.38
N GLU A 53 -4.62 -4.38 8.81
CA GLU A 53 -3.58 -5.21 9.45
C GLU A 53 -3.22 -4.68 10.85
N MET A 54 -3.07 -3.35 11.00
CA MET A 54 -2.76 -2.74 12.30
C MET A 54 -3.93 -2.82 13.29
N LYS A 55 -5.17 -2.67 12.83
CA LYS A 55 -6.37 -2.84 13.67
C LYS A 55 -6.48 -4.27 14.19
N GLN A 56 -6.31 -5.25 13.32
CA GLN A 56 -6.29 -6.66 13.70
C GLN A 56 -5.21 -6.94 14.73
N LEU A 57 -3.99 -6.41 14.53
CA LEU A 57 -2.90 -6.51 15.51
C LEU A 57 -3.29 -5.94 16.87
N CYS A 58 -3.84 -4.72 16.90
CA CYS A 58 -4.25 -4.10 18.16
C CYS A 58 -5.36 -4.90 18.85
N HIS A 59 -6.30 -5.48 18.09
CA HIS A 59 -7.35 -6.33 18.62
C HIS A 59 -6.82 -7.66 19.18
N VAL A 60 -5.84 -8.29 18.51
CA VAL A 60 -5.18 -9.49 19.02
C VAL A 60 -4.46 -9.21 20.34
N ILE A 61 -3.74 -8.08 20.42
CA ILE A 61 -3.06 -7.65 21.66
C ILE A 61 -4.09 -7.36 22.76
N GLN A 62 -5.20 -6.70 22.44
CA GLN A 62 -6.26 -6.39 23.40
C GLN A 62 -6.91 -7.66 23.97
N THR A 63 -7.12 -8.68 23.14
CA THR A 63 -7.81 -9.92 23.53
C THR A 63 -6.89 -10.90 24.26
N ASN A 64 -5.62 -10.99 23.87
CA ASN A 64 -4.68 -11.99 24.40
C ASN A 64 -3.67 -11.40 25.40
N GLY A 65 -3.60 -10.08 25.49
CA GLY A 65 -2.70 -9.38 26.39
C GLY A 65 -3.15 -9.47 27.84
N GLN A 66 -2.18 -9.35 28.74
CA GLN A 66 -2.40 -9.22 30.17
C GLN A 66 -2.67 -7.76 30.51
N GLN A 67 -3.72 -7.51 31.29
CA GLN A 67 -4.03 -6.17 31.77
C GLN A 67 -3.43 -5.98 33.17
N GLN A 68 -2.56 -4.98 33.31
CA GLN A 68 -1.97 -4.57 34.58
C GLN A 68 -1.98 -3.04 34.68
N ASP A 69 -2.48 -2.51 35.80
CA ASP A 69 -2.52 -1.06 36.09
C ASP A 69 -3.13 -0.21 34.97
N GLY A 70 -4.20 -0.72 34.34
CA GLY A 70 -4.90 -0.05 33.23
C GLY A 70 -4.16 -0.11 31.88
N THR A 71 -3.05 -0.83 31.81
CA THR A 71 -2.25 -1.04 30.61
C THR A 71 -2.39 -2.47 30.13
N ILE A 72 -2.53 -2.68 28.81
CA ILE A 72 -2.54 -4.01 28.20
C ILE A 72 -1.17 -4.30 27.59
N THR A 73 -0.56 -5.41 27.97
CA THR A 73 0.74 -5.86 27.45
C THR A 73 0.72 -7.32 27.03
N ILE A 74 1.43 -7.67 25.96
CA ILE A 74 1.69 -9.06 25.57
C ILE A 74 3.19 -9.24 25.30
N LYS A 75 3.76 -10.40 25.60
CA LYS A 75 5.15 -10.68 25.23
C LYS A 75 5.27 -10.87 23.71
N PHE A 76 6.42 -10.50 23.15
CA PHE A 76 6.68 -10.69 21.73
C PHE A 76 6.62 -12.15 21.31
N GLY A 77 7.16 -13.08 22.10
CA GLY A 77 7.12 -14.52 21.82
C GLY A 77 5.69 -15.04 21.70
N ASP A 78 4.85 -14.74 22.68
CA ASP A 78 3.43 -15.14 22.69
C ASP A 78 2.68 -14.55 21.48
N LEU A 79 2.90 -13.26 21.19
CA LEU A 79 2.28 -12.61 20.05
C LEU A 79 2.78 -13.22 18.72
N PHE A 80 4.05 -13.56 18.63
CA PHE A 80 4.65 -14.19 17.47
C PHE A 80 4.07 -15.59 17.23
N GLU A 81 3.89 -16.39 18.28
CA GLU A 81 3.28 -17.72 18.17
C GLU A 81 1.82 -17.65 17.68
N ILE A 82 1.04 -16.70 18.20
CA ILE A 82 -0.32 -16.44 17.70
C ILE A 82 -0.30 -16.12 16.21
N TYR A 83 0.65 -15.28 15.77
CA TYR A 83 0.76 -14.84 14.38
C TYR A 83 1.45 -15.84 13.45
N ALA A 84 2.19 -16.82 13.97
CA ALA A 84 2.93 -17.80 13.16
C ALA A 84 2.01 -18.57 12.20
N ASN A 85 0.74 -18.76 12.58
CA ASN A 85 -0.27 -19.42 11.77
C ASN A 85 -1.17 -18.46 10.97
N ILE A 86 -0.97 -17.14 11.12
CA ILE A 86 -1.85 -16.09 10.58
C ILE A 86 -1.12 -15.23 9.53
N SER A 87 0.12 -14.80 9.79
CA SER A 87 0.87 -13.93 8.88
C SER A 87 2.37 -13.89 9.19
N ASP A 88 3.19 -13.93 8.13
CA ASP A 88 4.64 -13.75 8.15
C ASP A 88 5.09 -12.27 8.30
N LYS A 89 4.14 -11.32 8.35
CA LYS A 89 4.42 -9.87 8.34
C LYS A 89 4.46 -9.21 9.71
N LEU A 90 4.33 -9.96 10.81
CA LEU A 90 4.12 -9.42 12.16
C LEU A 90 5.09 -8.28 12.50
N VAL A 91 6.41 -8.48 12.31
CA VAL A 91 7.43 -7.47 12.65
C VAL A 91 7.21 -6.18 11.86
N GLY A 92 6.86 -6.28 10.57
CA GLY A 92 6.55 -5.12 9.74
C GLY A 92 5.29 -4.38 10.21
N VAL A 93 4.24 -5.10 10.61
CA VAL A 93 3.00 -4.49 11.12
C VAL A 93 3.24 -3.84 12.49
N LEU A 94 4.01 -4.47 13.38
CA LEU A 94 4.42 -3.91 14.68
C LEU A 94 5.15 -2.57 14.52
N LEU A 95 6.12 -2.50 13.61
CA LEU A 95 6.86 -1.26 13.37
C LEU A 95 5.96 -0.14 12.83
N LYS A 96 5.02 -0.48 11.94
CA LYS A 96 4.03 0.48 11.43
C LYS A 96 3.08 0.97 12.52
N ALA A 97 2.53 0.06 13.32
CA ALA A 97 1.64 0.40 14.43
C ALA A 97 2.33 1.25 15.50
N ARG A 98 3.61 0.95 15.79
CA ARG A 98 4.46 1.79 16.66
C ARG A 98 4.66 3.18 16.09
N LYS A 99 4.95 3.30 14.79
CA LYS A 99 5.12 4.60 14.11
C LYS A 99 3.85 5.46 14.19
N GLN A 100 2.67 4.85 14.22
CA GLN A 100 1.38 5.53 14.38
C GLN A 100 0.98 5.77 15.86
N GLY A 101 1.77 5.26 16.82
CA GLY A 101 1.53 5.43 18.25
C GLY A 101 0.40 4.56 18.81
N TYR A 102 0.05 3.44 18.15
CA TYR A 102 -0.94 2.49 18.67
C TYR A 102 -0.38 1.59 19.76
N LEU A 103 0.91 1.29 19.68
CA LEU A 103 1.63 0.42 20.61
C LEU A 103 3.07 0.89 20.80
N THR A 104 3.73 0.35 21.82
CA THR A 104 5.14 0.62 22.11
C THR A 104 5.84 -0.64 22.63
N PHE A 105 7.14 -0.73 22.39
CA PHE A 105 8.02 -1.78 22.90
C PHE A 105 9.47 -1.26 22.91
N LYS A 106 10.33 -1.87 23.74
CA LYS A 106 11.74 -1.49 23.86
C LYS A 106 12.55 -2.04 22.67
N GLY A 107 13.48 -1.23 22.16
CA GLY A 107 14.38 -1.60 21.06
C GLY A 107 13.92 -1.08 19.70
N GLU A 108 14.78 -1.15 18.68
CA GLU A 108 14.44 -0.67 17.34
C GLU A 108 13.56 -1.64 16.56
N MET A 109 13.82 -2.95 16.70
CA MET A 109 13.13 -4.06 16.06
C MET A 109 13.22 -5.29 16.99
N LEU A 110 12.31 -6.24 16.82
CA LEU A 110 12.26 -7.48 17.60
C LEU A 110 12.64 -8.67 16.71
N LEU A 111 13.51 -9.53 17.24
CA LEU A 111 14.00 -10.74 16.59
C LEU A 111 13.53 -11.97 17.36
N GLN A 112 13.04 -12.97 16.62
CA GLN A 112 12.69 -14.28 17.17
C GLN A 112 13.89 -14.92 17.87
N HIS A 113 13.66 -15.72 18.92
CA HIS A 113 14.68 -16.39 19.73
C HIS A 113 15.63 -15.48 20.51
N ARG A 114 15.46 -14.16 20.40
CA ARG A 114 16.24 -13.16 21.14
C ARG A 114 15.36 -12.29 22.02
N ASP A 115 14.29 -11.76 21.44
CA ASP A 115 13.47 -10.72 22.06
C ASP A 115 12.11 -11.25 22.55
N GLU A 116 11.98 -12.56 22.78
CA GLU A 116 10.71 -13.24 23.09
C GLU A 116 10.02 -12.67 24.34
N ASP A 117 10.79 -12.26 25.34
CA ASP A 117 10.26 -11.69 26.58
C ASP A 117 9.98 -10.18 26.53
N VAL A 118 10.21 -9.51 25.40
CA VAL A 118 9.99 -8.06 25.31
C VAL A 118 8.48 -7.77 25.39
N PRO A 119 8.02 -6.96 26.37
CA PRO A 119 6.63 -6.60 26.47
C PRO A 119 6.26 -5.58 25.37
N ILE A 120 5.19 -5.89 24.65
CA ILE A 120 4.52 -5.01 23.70
C ILE A 120 3.31 -4.44 24.39
N GLN A 121 3.34 -3.13 24.61
CA GLN A 121 2.29 -2.38 25.29
C GLN A 121 1.34 -1.77 24.28
N LEU A 122 0.04 -2.02 24.43
CA LEU A 122 -1.00 -1.30 23.71
C LEU A 122 -1.18 0.10 24.33
N VAL A 123 -1.11 1.14 23.49
CA VAL A 123 -1.24 2.54 23.91
C VAL A 123 -2.64 3.06 23.59
N ARG A 124 -3.14 2.80 22.38
CA ARG A 124 -4.50 3.17 21.93
C ARG A 124 -4.91 2.34 20.72
N LEU A 125 -6.21 2.25 20.48
CA LEU A 125 -6.75 1.61 19.27
C LEU A 125 -6.76 2.60 18.07
N PRO A 126 -6.64 2.10 16.84
CA PRO A 126 -6.83 2.88 15.61
C PRO A 126 -8.26 3.37 15.39
#